data_AF-A0AAQ3GAV8-F1
#
_entry.id   AF-A0AAQ3GAV8-F1
#
_cell.length_a   1.000
_cell.length_b   1.000
_cell.length_c   1.000
_cell.angle_alpha   90.00
_cell.angle_beta   90.00
_cell.angle_gamma   90.00
#
_symmetry.space_group_name_H-M   'P 1'
#
loop_
_entity.id
_entity.type
_entity.pdbx_description
1 polymer ?
#
loop_
_entity_poly.entity_id
_entity_poly.type
_entity_poly.pdbx_seq_one_letter_code
_entity_poly.pdbx_strand_id
1 'polypeptide(L)'
;MGEIDDLTREKLREWQLRRLEVKAQMQDQPERTLELSRVLDLMDEEHAAILAASAVFNAADEPEQSVPVEAQSAIVEHASASPTAKYDLQLHATAQNPEHLRKLLEMALYEVQAQIDAAAVASGTERRGMSGTLGDYSFELRINPEAGSEGNLPQSHEMHDENDQD
;
A
#
# COMPACT_ATOMS: atom_id res chain seq x y z
N MET A 1 4.05 20.94 -22.54
CA MET A 1 5.35 20.75 -21.85
C MET A 1 4.98 20.25 -20.48
N GLY A 2 5.21 18.96 -20.19
CA GLY A 2 4.78 18.33 -18.94
C GLY A 2 5.37 19.07 -17.74
N GLU A 3 4.53 19.78 -17.00
CA GLU A 3 4.88 20.32 -15.71
C GLU A 3 5.04 19.12 -14.77
N ILE A 4 6.27 18.60 -14.67
CA ILE A 4 6.62 17.69 -13.58
C ILE A 4 6.14 18.37 -12.31
N ASP A 5 5.18 17.77 -11.63
CA ASP A 5 4.50 18.28 -10.46
C ASP A 5 5.51 18.84 -9.43
N ASP A 6 5.27 20.05 -8.91
CA ASP A 6 6.20 20.76 -8.04
C ASP A 6 6.56 19.94 -6.79
N LEU A 7 5.64 19.11 -6.28
CA LEU A 7 5.89 18.21 -5.15
C LEU A 7 6.85 17.08 -5.55
N THR A 8 6.70 16.53 -6.76
CA THR A 8 7.62 15.52 -7.31
C THR A 8 9.03 16.10 -7.47
N ARG A 9 9.15 17.37 -7.92
CA ARG A 9 10.44 18.06 -8.03
C ARG A 9 11.08 18.30 -6.67
N GLU A 10 10.30 18.68 -5.68
CA GLU A 10 10.77 18.89 -4.31
C GLU A 10 11.28 17.57 -3.71
N LYS A 11 10.52 16.49 -3.87
CA LYS A 11 10.89 15.14 -3.41
C LYS A 11 12.18 14.65 -4.07
N LEU A 12 12.36 14.90 -5.37
CA LEU A 12 13.58 14.57 -6.08
C LEU A 12 14.80 15.34 -5.52
N ARG A 13 14.64 16.63 -5.20
CA ARG A 13 15.73 17.43 -4.61
C ARG A 13 16.08 16.99 -3.19
N GLU A 14 15.07 16.70 -2.37
CA GLU A 14 15.26 16.18 -1.01
C GLU A 14 16.01 14.84 -1.05
N TRP A 15 15.64 13.95 -1.97
CA TRP A 15 16.32 12.69 -2.20
C TRP A 15 17.78 12.87 -2.63
N GLN A 16 18.04 13.78 -3.58
CA GLN A 16 19.40 14.11 -4.04
C GLN A 16 20.28 14.62 -2.89
N LEU A 17 19.74 15.43 -1.99
CA LEU A 17 20.45 15.94 -0.82
C LEU A 17 20.80 14.83 0.16
N ARG A 18 19.84 13.96 0.50
CA ARG A 18 20.08 12.81 1.38
C ARG A 18 21.13 11.86 0.80
N ARG A 19 21.15 11.65 -0.52
CA ARG A 19 22.13 10.77 -1.17
C ARG A 19 23.56 11.32 -1.05
N LEU A 20 23.70 12.64 -1.16
CA LEU A 20 24.98 13.31 -0.94
C LEU A 20 25.43 13.22 0.51
N GLU A 21 24.51 13.36 1.47
CA GLU A 21 24.81 13.22 2.89
C GLU A 21 25.25 11.79 3.27
N VAL A 22 24.56 10.77 2.75
CA VAL A 22 24.93 9.35 2.95
C VAL A 22 26.31 9.06 2.33
N LYS A 23 26.60 9.60 1.14
CA LYS A 23 27.93 9.49 0.51
C LYS A 23 29.02 10.20 1.32
N ALA A 24 28.71 11.37 1.88
CA ALA A 24 29.63 12.09 2.76
C ALA A 24 29.90 11.29 4.04
N GLN A 25 28.86 10.68 4.64
CA GLN A 25 29.01 9.77 5.77
C GLN A 25 29.85 8.53 5.44
N MET A 26 29.75 7.97 4.23
CA MET A 26 30.61 6.85 3.82
C MET A 26 32.08 7.26 3.74
N GLN A 27 32.34 8.50 3.33
CA GLN A 27 33.68 9.04 3.21
C GLN A 27 34.27 9.37 4.59
N ASP A 28 33.44 9.82 5.53
CA ASP A 28 33.84 10.14 6.91
C ASP A 28 33.96 8.88 7.79
N GLN A 29 33.12 7.87 7.54
CA GLN A 29 33.04 6.63 8.33
C GLN A 29 33.17 5.39 7.44
N PRO A 30 34.39 5.04 7.02
CA PRO A 30 34.62 3.88 6.15
C PRO A 30 34.26 2.55 6.83
N GLU A 31 34.18 2.48 8.16
CA GLU A 31 33.72 1.31 8.91
C GLU A 31 32.22 1.01 8.72
N ARG A 32 31.41 2.03 8.41
CA ARG A 32 29.97 1.90 8.16
C ARG A 32 29.64 1.78 6.67
N THR A 33 30.65 1.66 5.79
CA THR A 33 30.50 1.60 4.32
C THR A 33 29.46 0.57 3.86
N LEU A 34 29.45 -0.65 4.44
CA LEU A 34 28.52 -1.69 4.03
C LEU A 34 27.07 -1.36 4.38
N GLU A 35 26.84 -0.79 5.57
CA GLU A 35 25.51 -0.37 6.01
C GLU A 35 25.02 0.83 5.19
N LEU A 36 25.87 1.82 4.96
CA LEU A 36 25.56 2.98 4.14
C LEU A 36 25.38 2.63 2.66
N SER A 37 26.06 1.60 2.15
CA SER A 37 25.81 1.05 0.81
C SER A 37 24.42 0.44 0.69
N ARG A 38 23.92 -0.23 1.75
CA ARG A 38 22.54 -0.74 1.78
C ARG A 38 21.52 0.39 1.81
N VAL A 39 21.81 1.47 2.52
CA VAL A 39 20.97 2.69 2.51
C VAL A 39 20.93 3.30 1.11
N LEU A 40 22.06 3.36 0.39
CA LEU A 40 22.09 3.86 -0.99
C LEU A 40 21.28 3.00 -1.97
N ASP A 41 21.27 1.69 -1.79
CA ASP A 41 20.49 0.74 -2.61
C ASP A 41 18.98 0.99 -2.43
N LEU A 42 18.52 1.05 -1.18
CA LEU A 42 17.14 1.40 -0.83
C LEU A 42 16.73 2.78 -1.35
N MET A 43 17.66 3.75 -1.31
CA MET A 43 17.42 5.07 -1.89
C MET A 43 17.26 5.01 -3.41
N ASP A 44 17.96 4.15 -4.13
CA ASP A 44 17.79 4.00 -5.58
C ASP A 44 16.38 3.44 -5.91
N GLU A 45 15.83 2.57 -5.05
CA GLU A 45 14.44 2.12 -5.13
C GLU A 45 13.44 3.26 -4.89
N GLU A 46 13.67 4.14 -3.90
CA GLU A 46 12.83 5.33 -3.68
C GLU A 46 12.84 6.29 -4.88
N HIS A 47 14.00 6.43 -5.54
CA HIS A 47 14.11 7.23 -6.77
C HIS A 47 13.29 6.63 -7.92
N ALA A 48 13.33 5.31 -8.08
CA ALA A 48 12.49 4.62 -9.05
C ALA A 48 11.00 4.83 -8.76
N ALA A 49 10.59 4.82 -7.49
CA ALA A 49 9.21 5.07 -7.09
C ALA A 49 8.76 6.52 -7.36
N ILE A 50 9.61 7.52 -7.09
CA ILE A 50 9.31 8.94 -7.38
C ILE A 50 9.14 9.16 -8.89
N LEU A 51 9.99 8.55 -9.71
CA LEU A 51 9.87 8.61 -11.17
C LEU A 51 8.65 7.87 -11.69
N ALA A 52 8.34 6.70 -11.12
CA ALA A 52 7.14 5.94 -11.47
C ALA A 52 5.86 6.71 -11.11
N ALA A 53 5.80 7.34 -9.94
CA ALA A 53 4.69 8.21 -9.57
C ALA A 53 4.53 9.36 -10.58
N SER A 54 5.62 10.04 -10.95
CA SER A 54 5.61 11.09 -11.97
C SER A 54 5.13 10.61 -13.34
N ALA A 55 5.47 9.37 -13.71
CA ALA A 55 5.04 8.75 -14.96
C ALA A 55 3.56 8.36 -14.92
N VAL A 56 3.06 7.83 -13.80
CA VAL A 56 1.64 7.49 -13.60
C VAL A 56 0.77 8.75 -13.64
N PHE A 57 1.21 9.86 -13.03
CA PHE A 57 0.47 11.13 -13.10
C PHE A 57 0.49 11.78 -14.50
N ASN A 58 1.55 11.60 -15.30
CA ASN A 58 1.57 12.05 -16.71
C ASN A 58 0.83 11.09 -17.67
N ALA A 59 0.85 9.78 -17.40
CA ALA A 59 0.19 8.77 -18.24
C ALA A 59 -1.34 8.80 -18.14
N ALA A 60 -1.90 9.49 -17.15
CA ALA A 60 -3.34 9.76 -17.06
C ALA A 60 -3.85 10.76 -18.11
N ASP A 61 -2.96 11.43 -18.86
CA ASP A 61 -3.30 12.37 -19.95
C ASP A 61 -2.95 11.83 -21.35
N GLU A 62 -2.72 10.52 -21.56
CA GLU A 62 -2.60 9.96 -22.91
C GLU A 62 -3.24 8.56 -22.98
N PRO A 63 -4.28 8.33 -23.81
CA PRO A 63 -4.84 7.00 -23.97
C PRO A 63 -3.93 6.17 -24.87
N GLU A 64 -3.53 5.03 -24.31
CA GLU A 64 -3.15 3.78 -24.99
C GLU A 64 -1.77 3.74 -25.67
N GLN A 65 -0.87 2.91 -25.14
CA GLN A 65 -0.47 1.67 -25.83
C GLN A 65 0.42 0.78 -24.94
N SER A 66 -0.14 -0.38 -24.59
CA SER A 66 0.52 -1.52 -23.98
C SER A 66 1.64 -2.09 -24.86
N VAL A 67 2.73 -2.54 -24.24
CA VAL A 67 3.32 -3.86 -24.53
C VAL A 67 3.87 -4.49 -23.24
N PRO A 68 3.57 -5.78 -22.98
CA PRO A 68 4.16 -6.54 -21.88
C PRO A 68 5.50 -7.15 -22.33
N VAL A 69 6.50 -7.15 -21.47
CA VAL A 69 7.63 -8.08 -21.60
C VAL A 69 7.93 -8.68 -20.23
N GLU A 70 7.52 -9.95 -20.11
CA GLU A 70 8.07 -10.89 -19.15
C GLU A 70 9.58 -10.97 -19.35
N ALA A 71 10.36 -10.69 -18.30
CA ALA A 71 11.58 -11.39 -17.94
C ALA A 71 12.25 -10.67 -16.76
N GLN A 72 12.05 -11.22 -15.56
CA GLN A 72 13.14 -11.63 -14.64
C GLN A 72 12.54 -12.01 -13.28
N SER A 73 11.91 -13.19 -13.25
CA SER A 73 11.76 -13.95 -12.02
C SER A 73 13.10 -14.59 -11.70
N ALA A 74 13.87 -13.95 -10.82
CA ALA A 74 15.00 -14.57 -10.15
C ALA A 74 14.98 -14.16 -8.67
N ILE A 75 14.22 -14.96 -7.90
CA ILE A 75 14.42 -15.36 -6.51
C ILE A 75 14.92 -14.26 -5.55
N VAL A 76 13.99 -13.71 -4.76
CA VAL A 76 14.15 -13.80 -3.29
C VAL A 76 12.80 -14.23 -2.71
N GLU A 77 12.67 -15.53 -2.55
CA GLU A 77 11.71 -16.15 -1.65
C GLU A 77 12.07 -15.74 -0.22
N HIS A 78 11.59 -14.57 0.21
CA HIS A 78 11.24 -14.39 1.61
C HIS A 78 9.80 -14.83 1.75
N ALA A 79 9.65 -16.11 2.05
CA ALA A 79 8.47 -16.67 2.66
C ALA A 79 8.14 -15.87 3.94
N SER A 80 7.37 -14.81 3.80
CA SER A 80 6.29 -14.53 4.72
C SER A 80 5.04 -14.89 3.94
N ALA A 81 4.57 -16.13 4.12
CA ALA A 81 3.19 -16.47 3.83
C ALA A 81 2.31 -15.67 4.79
N SER A 82 2.17 -14.37 4.54
CA SER A 82 1.01 -13.63 4.99
C SER A 82 -0.12 -14.02 4.04
N PRO A 83 -1.34 -14.31 4.54
CA PRO A 83 -2.48 -14.38 3.65
C PRO A 83 -2.47 -13.08 2.84
N THR A 84 -2.61 -13.17 1.51
CA THR A 84 -2.76 -12.00 0.65
C THR A 84 -4.09 -11.34 1.03
N ALA A 85 -4.10 -10.60 2.13
CA ALA A 85 -5.27 -9.90 2.59
C ALA A 85 -5.47 -8.72 1.65
N LYS A 86 -6.63 -8.65 1.03
CA LYS A 86 -7.02 -7.47 0.25
C LYS A 86 -7.55 -6.43 1.22
N TYR A 87 -6.95 -5.25 1.20
CA TYR A 87 -7.35 -4.10 1.99
C TYR A 87 -8.13 -3.13 1.12
N ASP A 88 -9.39 -2.86 1.50
CA ASP A 88 -10.28 -1.91 0.82
C ASP A 88 -10.63 -0.78 1.81
N LEU A 89 -10.36 0.48 1.42
CA LEU A 89 -10.62 1.67 2.25
C LEU A 89 -11.60 2.59 1.53
N GLN A 90 -12.71 2.91 2.20
CA GLN A 90 -13.67 3.91 1.74
C GLN A 90 -13.71 5.05 2.74
N LEU A 91 -13.36 6.27 2.31
CA LEU A 91 -13.41 7.49 3.12
C LEU A 91 -14.40 8.47 2.49
N HIS A 92 -15.33 8.96 3.29
CA HIS A 92 -16.28 10.00 2.92
C HIS A 92 -16.12 11.18 3.87
N ALA A 93 -15.91 12.38 3.33
CA ALA A 93 -15.76 13.60 4.10
C ALA A 93 -16.54 14.75 3.44
N THR A 94 -17.20 15.57 4.25
CA THR A 94 -17.94 16.75 3.81
C THR A 94 -17.57 17.92 4.69
N ALA A 95 -17.20 19.05 4.07
CA ALA A 95 -16.82 20.26 4.76
C ALA A 95 -17.41 21.49 4.08
N GLN A 96 -17.50 22.59 4.83
CA GLN A 96 -18.06 23.86 4.35
C GLN A 96 -17.04 24.71 3.57
N ASN A 97 -15.74 24.38 3.65
CA ASN A 97 -14.67 25.07 2.96
C ASN A 97 -13.45 24.12 2.75
N PRO A 98 -12.56 24.41 1.79
CA PRO A 98 -11.46 23.51 1.45
C PRO A 98 -10.42 23.33 2.57
N GLU A 99 -10.16 24.37 3.36
CA GLU A 99 -9.23 24.31 4.51
C GLU A 99 -9.72 23.32 5.58
N HIS A 100 -11.03 23.31 5.83
CA HIS A 100 -11.65 22.37 6.75
C HIS A 100 -11.62 20.96 6.19
N LEU A 101 -11.87 20.77 4.89
CA LEU A 101 -11.75 19.47 4.24
C LEU A 101 -10.33 18.90 4.39
N ARG A 102 -9.30 19.73 4.17
CA ARG A 102 -7.90 19.32 4.34
C ARG A 102 -7.63 18.83 5.76
N LYS A 103 -8.05 19.59 6.78
CA LYS A 103 -7.92 19.18 8.18
C LYS A 103 -8.66 17.89 8.50
N LEU A 104 -9.88 17.71 7.98
CA LEU A 104 -10.64 16.48 8.15
C LEU A 104 -9.91 15.27 7.54
N LEU A 105 -9.30 15.43 6.36
CA LEU A 105 -8.50 14.38 5.72
C LEU A 105 -7.24 14.03 6.51
N GLU A 106 -6.52 15.03 7.03
CA GLU A 106 -5.34 14.81 7.88
C GLU A 106 -5.69 14.03 9.15
N MET A 107 -6.81 14.38 9.81
CA MET A 107 -7.29 13.65 10.97
C MET A 107 -7.75 12.23 10.61
N ALA A 108 -8.52 12.08 9.54
CA ALA A 108 -8.98 10.78 9.08
C ALA A 108 -7.81 9.84 8.75
N LEU A 109 -6.76 10.35 8.11
CA LEU A 109 -5.56 9.58 7.79
C LEU A 109 -4.83 9.11 9.05
N TYR A 110 -4.68 9.98 10.05
CA TYR A 110 -4.06 9.60 11.32
C TYR A 110 -4.84 8.48 12.01
N GLU A 111 -6.18 8.54 11.99
CA GLU A 111 -7.03 7.51 12.58
C GLU A 111 -7.03 6.21 11.78
N VAL A 112 -7.07 6.27 10.45
CA VAL A 112 -6.94 5.09 9.58
C VAL A 112 -5.60 4.40 9.86
N GLN A 113 -4.51 5.16 9.96
CA GLN A 113 -3.19 4.61 10.26
C GLN A 113 -3.15 3.93 11.64
N ALA A 114 -3.73 4.56 12.66
CA ALA A 114 -3.86 3.97 13.99
C ALA A 114 -4.72 2.69 13.97
N GLN A 115 -5.77 2.66 13.14
CA GLN A 115 -6.62 1.49 12.98
C GLN A 115 -5.92 0.37 12.22
N ILE A 116 -5.10 0.64 11.20
CA ILE A 116 -4.31 -0.38 10.50
C ILE A 116 -3.32 -1.03 11.47
N ASP A 117 -2.65 -0.23 12.29
CA ASP A 117 -1.70 -0.71 13.31
C ASP A 117 -2.40 -1.56 14.39
N ALA A 118 -3.59 -1.13 14.84
CA ALA A 118 -4.40 -1.88 15.79
C ALA A 118 -5.08 -3.13 15.20
N ALA A 119 -5.56 -3.07 13.95
CA ALA A 119 -6.25 -4.14 13.26
C ALA A 119 -5.31 -5.27 12.81
N ALA A 120 -3.99 -5.04 12.78
CA ALA A 120 -3.01 -6.12 12.75
C ALA A 120 -3.21 -7.13 13.91
N VAL A 121 -3.95 -6.73 14.96
CA VAL A 121 -4.28 -7.54 16.14
C VAL A 121 -5.76 -7.98 16.18
N ALA A 122 -6.66 -7.39 15.37
CA ALA A 122 -8.11 -7.68 15.41
C ALA A 122 -8.79 -7.63 14.03
N SER A 123 -9.33 -8.77 13.59
CA SER A 123 -10.09 -8.90 12.33
C SER A 123 -11.54 -8.42 12.49
N GLY A 124 -11.77 -7.11 12.35
CA GLY A 124 -13.11 -6.53 12.41
C GLY A 124 -13.30 -5.43 11.36
N THR A 125 -14.44 -5.43 10.67
CA THR A 125 -14.88 -4.31 9.83
C THR A 125 -15.52 -3.26 10.72
N GLU A 126 -14.75 -2.25 11.12
CA GLU A 126 -15.27 -1.15 11.92
C GLU A 126 -15.44 0.11 11.08
N ARG A 127 -16.67 0.62 11.04
CA ARG A 127 -16.98 1.93 10.48
C ARG A 127 -16.74 2.98 11.56
N ARG A 128 -15.82 3.90 11.31
CA ARG A 128 -15.43 4.95 12.27
C ARG A 128 -15.61 6.31 11.62
N GLY A 129 -16.00 7.31 12.41
CA GLY A 129 -16.22 8.65 11.90
C GLY A 129 -16.47 9.64 13.01
N MET A 130 -16.27 10.92 12.69
CA MET A 130 -16.59 12.04 13.56
C MET A 130 -17.38 13.09 12.80
N SER A 131 -18.43 13.58 13.45
CA SER A 131 -19.17 14.79 13.08
C SER A 131 -18.76 15.93 14.00
N GLY A 132 -18.36 17.05 13.43
CA GLY A 132 -17.90 18.20 14.20
C GLY A 132 -18.09 19.53 13.47
N THR A 133 -17.52 20.59 14.05
CA THR A 133 -17.64 21.96 13.51
C THR A 133 -16.89 22.15 12.19
N LEU A 134 -15.89 21.32 11.92
CA LEU A 134 -15.15 21.30 10.66
C LEU A 134 -15.96 20.64 9.53
N GLY A 135 -16.97 19.85 9.88
CA GLY A 135 -17.74 19.02 8.98
C GLY A 135 -17.80 17.58 9.48
N ASP A 136 -18.17 16.69 8.59
CA ASP A 136 -18.45 15.30 8.88
C ASP A 136 -17.49 14.42 8.09
N TYR A 137 -16.87 13.43 8.73
CA TYR A 137 -16.18 12.37 8.00
C TYR A 137 -16.48 11.00 8.60
N SER A 138 -16.46 10.00 7.74
CA SER A 138 -16.61 8.60 8.09
C SER A 138 -15.78 7.75 7.14
N PHE A 139 -15.18 6.70 7.67
CA PHE A 139 -14.44 5.73 6.89
C PHE A 139 -14.77 4.30 7.29
N GLU A 140 -14.53 3.40 6.34
CA GLU A 140 -14.70 1.96 6.51
C GLU A 140 -13.47 1.27 5.92
N LEU A 141 -12.82 0.42 6.73
CA LEU A 141 -11.68 -0.39 6.34
C LEU A 141 -12.11 -1.86 6.33
N ARG A 142 -12.06 -2.50 5.16
CA ARG A 142 -12.36 -3.92 5.00
C ARG A 142 -11.07 -4.69 4.77
N ILE A 143 -10.87 -5.72 5.58
CA ILE A 143 -9.76 -6.66 5.45
C ILE A 143 -10.38 -7.99 5.01
N ASN A 144 -10.22 -8.32 3.73
CA ASN A 144 -10.63 -9.60 3.20
C ASN A 144 -9.42 -10.52 3.20
N PRO A 145 -9.30 -11.46 4.16
CA PRO A 145 -8.34 -12.54 3.98
C PRO A 145 -8.79 -13.31 2.74
N GLU A 146 -7.94 -13.45 1.72
CA GLU A 146 -8.23 -14.42 0.66
C GLU A 146 -8.23 -15.81 1.31
N ALA A 147 -9.43 -16.30 1.60
CA ALA A 147 -9.65 -17.70 1.87
C ALA A 147 -9.19 -18.42 0.60
N GLY A 148 -8.02 -19.05 0.67
CA GLY A 148 -7.58 -19.97 -0.36
C GLY A 148 -8.74 -20.91 -0.66
N SER A 149 -9.16 -20.94 -1.92
CA SER A 149 -10.29 -21.74 -2.38
C SER A 149 -10.20 -23.14 -1.80
N GLU A 150 -11.05 -23.42 -0.80
CA GLU A 150 -11.21 -24.76 -0.27
C GLU A 150 -11.61 -25.67 -1.43
N GLY A 151 -10.81 -26.71 -1.60
CA GLY A 151 -10.95 -27.70 -2.64
C GLY A 151 -12.37 -28.24 -2.72
N ASN A 152 -12.89 -28.21 -3.94
CA ASN A 152 -14.02 -29.01 -4.37
C ASN A 152 -13.72 -30.50 -4.11
N LEU A 153 -14.09 -31.02 -2.94
CA LEU A 153 -14.15 -32.44 -2.64
C LEU A 153 -15.58 -32.91 -2.97
N PRO A 154 -15.81 -33.68 -4.04
CA PRO A 154 -17.09 -34.33 -4.24
C PRO A 154 -17.31 -35.32 -3.08
N GLN A 155 -18.43 -35.16 -2.38
CA GLN A 155 -18.87 -36.06 -1.32
C GLN A 155 -18.90 -37.50 -1.86
N SER A 156 -18.06 -38.34 -1.28
CA SER A 156 -18.12 -39.79 -1.41
C SER A 156 -19.55 -40.24 -1.08
N HIS A 157 -20.24 -40.77 -2.09
CA HIS A 157 -21.57 -41.37 -1.95
C HIS A 157 -21.42 -42.68 -1.16
N GLU A 158 -21.57 -42.60 0.16
CA GLU A 158 -21.69 -43.79 1.02
C GLU A 158 -23.00 -44.50 0.69
N MET A 159 -22.87 -45.74 0.20
CA MET A 159 -23.96 -46.68 0.00
C MET A 159 -24.55 -47.05 1.38
N HIS A 160 -25.76 -46.58 1.66
CA HIS A 160 -26.54 -47.09 2.79
C HIS A 160 -27.42 -48.24 2.28
N ASP A 161 -27.02 -49.44 2.68
CA ASP A 161 -27.71 -50.71 2.53
C ASP A 161 -29.14 -50.60 3.08
N GLU A 162 -30.14 -50.64 2.19
CA GLU A 162 -31.53 -50.89 2.58
C GLU A 162 -31.64 -52.35 3.02
N ASN A 163 -31.72 -52.57 4.34
CA ASN A 163 -32.20 -53.82 4.87
C ASN A 163 -33.17 -53.58 6.03
N ASP A 164 -34.27 -54.33 5.95
CA ASP A 164 -35.32 -54.54 6.95
C ASP A 164 -36.52 -53.57 6.95
N GLN A 165 -37.55 -53.91 6.18
CA GLN A 165 -38.91 -54.21 6.70
C GLN A 165 -39.88 -54.65 5.58
N ASP A 166 -40.08 -55.97 5.43
CA ASP A 166 -41.35 -56.73 5.62
C ASP A 166 -41.24 -58.15 5.00
#